data_AF-A0A927TXH6-F1
#
_entry.id   AF-A0A927TXH6-F1
#
_cell.length_a   1.000
_cell.length_b   1.000
_cell.length_c   1.000
_cell.angle_alpha   90.00
_cell.angle_beta   90.00
_cell.angle_gamma   90.00
#
_symmetry.space_group_name_H-M   'P 1'
#
loop_
_entity.id
_entity.type
_entity.pdbx_description
1 polymer ?
#
loop_
_entity_poly.entity_id
_entity_poly.type
_entity_poly.pdbx_seq_one_letter_code
_entity_poly.pdbx_strand_id
1 'polypeptide(L)'
;HLLPKLASLERNENVKGILFLLNTVGGDVEAGLAIAEMIASMSKKTVTLVLGGSHSIGVPIAVSADYSFIVPSGTMVIHPVRTNGTVIGARQTYDFFRKTQERITNFVCNHCKIQKNTLEKLMNETEVLTKDIGTILIGEEAVKYGIIDRVGGISEALTQLKKLCDISA
;
A
#
# COMPACT_ATOMS: atom_id res chain seq x y z
N HIS A 1 9.79 -11.32 -13.57
CA HIS A 1 8.43 -10.82 -13.32
C HIS A 1 7.99 -11.27 -11.91
N LEU A 2 7.35 -10.42 -11.10
CA LEU A 2 7.02 -10.74 -9.69
C LEU A 2 5.83 -11.71 -9.54
N LEU A 3 4.76 -11.53 -10.32
CA LEU A 3 3.54 -12.35 -10.22
C LEU A 3 3.77 -13.88 -10.33
N PRO A 4 4.57 -14.41 -11.28
CA PRO A 4 4.87 -15.84 -11.32
C PRO A 4 5.58 -16.36 -10.06
N LYS A 5 6.42 -15.53 -9.44
CA LYS A 5 7.11 -15.88 -8.18
C LYS A 5 6.11 -15.96 -7.03
N LEU A 6 5.18 -15.02 -6.93
CA LEU A 6 4.10 -15.05 -5.93
C LEU A 6 3.21 -16.28 -6.12
N ALA A 7 2.83 -16.59 -7.36
CA ALA A 7 2.06 -17.79 -7.68
C ALA A 7 2.80 -19.09 -7.36
N SER A 8 4.14 -19.09 -7.40
CA SER A 8 4.96 -20.22 -6.97
C SER A 8 5.02 -20.34 -5.45
N LEU A 9 5.06 -19.23 -4.71
CA LEU A 9 5.05 -19.22 -3.24
C LEU A 9 3.70 -19.68 -2.69
N GLU A 10 2.60 -19.23 -3.31
CA GLU A 10 1.24 -19.65 -2.98
C GLU A 10 1.08 -21.17 -3.04
N ARG A 11 1.59 -21.79 -4.11
CA ARG A 11 1.52 -23.25 -4.32
C ARG A 11 2.51 -24.06 -3.49
N ASN A 12 3.46 -23.43 -2.81
CA ASN A 12 4.48 -24.14 -2.06
C ASN A 12 3.98 -24.46 -0.64
N GLU A 13 3.78 -25.74 -0.34
CA GLU A 13 3.30 -26.21 0.97
C GLU A 13 4.27 -25.96 2.12
N ASN A 14 5.57 -25.84 1.82
CA ASN A 14 6.62 -25.54 2.79
C ASN A 14 6.65 -24.05 3.18
N VAL A 15 6.02 -23.18 2.40
CA VAL A 15 5.88 -21.75 2.73
C VAL A 15 4.62 -21.58 3.58
N LYS A 16 4.78 -21.11 4.81
CA LYS A 16 3.68 -20.85 5.76
C LYS A 16 3.24 -19.39 5.78
N GLY A 17 4.15 -18.48 5.49
CA GLY A 17 3.87 -17.06 5.39
C GLY A 17 4.97 -16.31 4.67
N ILE A 18 4.68 -15.05 4.33
CA ILE A 18 5.51 -14.20 3.48
C ILE A 18 5.62 -12.82 4.12
N LEU A 19 6.85 -12.34 4.30
CA LEU A 19 7.14 -10.96 4.67
C LEU A 19 7.48 -10.16 3.41
N PHE A 20 6.72 -9.10 3.14
CA PHE A 20 6.94 -8.16 2.05
C PHE A 20 7.65 -6.91 2.56
N LEU A 21 8.86 -6.67 2.06
CA LEU A 21 9.62 -5.46 2.37
C LEU A 21 9.35 -4.40 1.30
N LEU A 22 8.90 -3.23 1.72
CA LEU A 22 8.50 -2.15 0.82
C LEU A 22 9.42 -0.95 0.98
N ASN A 23 10.08 -0.57 -0.11
CA ASN A 23 10.76 0.70 -0.27
C ASN A 23 10.55 1.12 -1.73
N THR A 24 9.55 1.95 -1.97
CA THR A 24 9.14 2.33 -3.32
C THR A 24 8.66 3.78 -3.39
N VAL A 25 9.06 4.45 -4.46
CA VAL A 25 8.59 5.79 -4.84
C VAL A 25 7.31 5.74 -5.69
N GLY A 26 6.69 4.57 -5.80
CA GLY A 26 5.51 4.33 -6.62
C GLY A 26 5.86 3.84 -8.02
N GLY A 27 4.92 3.92 -8.95
CA GLY A 27 5.10 3.41 -10.30
C GLY A 27 3.77 3.25 -11.04
N ASP A 28 3.73 2.29 -11.96
CA ASP A 28 2.54 1.98 -12.75
C ASP A 28 1.38 1.49 -11.87
N VAL A 29 0.20 2.04 -12.12
CA VAL A 29 -1.01 1.77 -11.33
C VAL A 29 -1.48 0.33 -11.51
N GLU A 30 -1.53 -0.19 -12.74
CA GLU A 30 -2.06 -1.53 -13.00
C GLU A 30 -1.10 -2.60 -12.49
N ALA A 31 0.21 -2.41 -12.67
CA ALA A 31 1.21 -3.31 -12.12
C ALA A 31 1.17 -3.35 -10.59
N GLY A 32 1.04 -2.20 -9.92
CA GLY A 32 0.98 -2.15 -8.47
C GLY A 32 -0.33 -2.69 -7.90
N LEU A 33 -1.48 -2.42 -8.53
CA LEU A 33 -2.75 -3.04 -8.15
C LEU A 33 -2.73 -4.55 -8.38
N ALA A 34 -2.14 -5.05 -9.47
CA ALA A 34 -2.00 -6.49 -9.68
C ALA A 34 -1.18 -7.18 -8.58
N ILE A 35 -0.13 -6.51 -8.07
CA ILE A 35 0.65 -7.00 -6.93
C ILE A 35 -0.19 -6.96 -5.65
N ALA A 36 -0.88 -5.85 -5.38
CA ALA A 36 -1.71 -5.70 -4.18
C ALA A 36 -2.84 -6.74 -4.14
N GLU A 37 -3.56 -6.93 -5.25
CA GLU A 37 -4.60 -7.96 -5.39
C GLU A 37 -4.03 -9.37 -5.23
N MET A 38 -2.85 -9.64 -5.79
CA MET A 38 -2.17 -10.92 -5.61
C MET A 38 -1.86 -11.18 -4.14
N ILE A 39 -1.37 -10.18 -3.39
CA ILE A 39 -1.04 -10.31 -1.95
C ILE A 39 -2.32 -10.50 -1.12
N ALA A 40 -3.34 -9.66 -1.36
CA ALA A 40 -4.60 -9.69 -0.61
C ALA A 40 -5.40 -10.98 -0.79
N SER A 41 -5.19 -11.70 -1.90
CA SER A 41 -5.88 -12.96 -2.22
C SER A 41 -5.06 -14.21 -1.91
N MET A 42 -3.85 -14.09 -1.36
CA MET A 42 -3.04 -15.27 -0.98
C MET A 42 -3.69 -16.02 0.18
N SER A 43 -3.63 -17.36 0.15
CA SER A 43 -4.01 -18.17 1.31
C SER A 43 -2.93 -18.19 2.39
N LYS A 44 -1.68 -17.88 2.01
CA LYS A 44 -0.54 -17.77 2.92
C LYS A 44 -0.66 -16.54 3.80
N LYS A 45 -0.16 -16.62 5.03
CA LYS A 45 -0.11 -15.45 5.93
C LYS A 45 0.88 -14.42 5.43
N THR A 46 0.49 -13.17 5.43
CA THR A 46 1.29 -12.08 4.87
C THR A 46 1.51 -10.97 5.86
N VAL A 47 2.72 -10.41 5.87
CA VAL A 47 3.04 -9.18 6.60
C VAL A 47 3.74 -8.23 5.66
N THR A 48 3.41 -6.94 5.68
CA THR A 48 4.17 -5.90 4.99
C THR A 48 5.01 -5.11 5.99
N LEU A 49 6.18 -4.64 5.56
CA LEU A 49 7.03 -3.73 6.31
C LEU A 49 7.54 -2.63 5.38
N VAL A 50 7.09 -1.40 5.62
CA VAL A 50 7.58 -0.20 4.94
C VAL A 50 8.92 0.22 5.55
N LEU A 51 10.00 0.05 4.78
CA LEU A 51 11.40 0.35 5.10
C LEU A 51 11.87 1.57 4.29
N GLY A 52 11.51 2.77 4.74
CA GLY A 52 11.75 4.00 3.97
C GLY A 52 10.45 4.55 3.41
N GLY A 53 10.37 4.76 2.09
CA GLY A 53 9.19 5.34 1.46
C GLY A 53 8.19 4.32 0.92
N SER A 54 6.89 4.62 1.06
CA SER A 54 5.79 3.98 0.34
C SER A 54 4.94 5.05 -0.33
N HIS A 55 5.28 5.39 -1.57
CA HIS A 55 4.62 6.48 -2.28
C HIS A 55 3.56 5.93 -3.23
N SER A 56 2.43 6.63 -3.34
CA SER A 56 1.42 6.37 -4.38
C SER A 56 0.90 4.92 -4.35
N ILE A 57 1.12 4.15 -5.42
CA ILE A 57 0.74 2.73 -5.52
C ILE A 57 1.43 1.82 -4.48
N GLY A 58 2.49 2.30 -3.82
CA GLY A 58 3.04 1.65 -2.63
C GLY A 58 2.03 1.53 -1.50
N VAL A 59 1.08 2.48 -1.38
CA VAL A 59 0.05 2.47 -0.32
C VAL A 59 -0.87 1.25 -0.45
N PRO A 60 -1.53 0.98 -1.60
CA PRO A 60 -2.25 -0.28 -1.84
C PRO A 60 -1.44 -1.55 -1.50
N ILE A 61 -0.16 -1.61 -1.88
CA ILE A 61 0.69 -2.77 -1.60
C ILE A 61 1.00 -2.89 -0.11
N ALA A 62 1.15 -1.78 0.60
CA ALA A 62 1.41 -1.78 2.03
C ALA A 62 0.21 -2.30 2.82
N VAL A 63 -1.01 -1.95 2.40
CA VAL A 63 -2.24 -2.36 3.11
C VAL A 63 -2.75 -3.74 2.68
N SER A 64 -2.24 -4.33 1.60
CA SER A 64 -2.78 -5.58 1.06
C SER A 64 -2.46 -6.84 1.87
N ALA A 65 -1.61 -6.77 2.90
CA ALA A 65 -1.24 -7.93 3.72
C ALA A 65 -2.13 -8.08 4.97
N ASP A 66 -2.09 -9.26 5.61
CA ASP A 66 -2.87 -9.53 6.83
C ASP A 66 -2.50 -8.61 8.01
N TYR A 67 -1.26 -8.10 8.01
CA TYR A 67 -0.79 -7.13 8.99
C TYR A 67 0.31 -6.26 8.39
N SER A 68 0.33 -4.99 8.77
CA SER A 68 1.26 -4.00 8.20
C SER A 68 2.10 -3.29 9.25
N PHE A 69 3.38 -3.11 8.93
CA PHE A 69 4.33 -2.33 9.72
C PHE A 69 4.94 -1.20 8.90
N ILE A 70 5.31 -0.12 9.59
CA ILE A 70 6.14 0.96 9.08
C ILE A 70 7.25 1.27 10.08
N VAL A 71 8.48 1.48 9.62
CA VAL A 71 9.57 1.92 10.52
C VAL A 71 9.32 3.35 11.02
N PRO A 72 9.88 3.77 12.17
CA PRO A 72 9.62 5.10 12.73
C PRO A 72 9.90 6.27 11.75
N SER A 73 10.95 6.15 10.93
CA SER A 73 11.31 7.14 9.91
C SER A 73 10.65 6.90 8.55
N GLY A 74 9.80 5.89 8.43
CA GLY A 74 9.16 5.52 7.18
C GLY A 74 8.12 6.56 6.77
N THR A 75 7.94 6.75 5.47
CA THR A 75 6.99 7.72 4.93
C THR A 75 5.96 7.05 4.05
N MET A 76 4.73 7.57 4.07
CA MET A 76 3.69 7.25 3.10
C MET A 76 3.25 8.52 2.39
N VAL A 77 3.21 8.49 1.06
CA VAL A 77 2.79 9.65 0.26
C VAL A 77 1.46 9.35 -0.41
N ILE A 78 0.43 10.08 0.00
CA ILE A 78 -0.94 9.97 -0.50
C ILE A 78 -1.20 11.14 -1.42
N HIS A 79 -1.49 10.88 -2.69
CA HIS A 79 -1.75 11.91 -3.69
C HIS A 79 -2.66 11.35 -4.81
N PRO A 80 -3.35 12.20 -5.59
CA PRO A 80 -4.23 11.73 -6.64
C PRO A 80 -3.44 11.12 -7.80
N VAL A 81 -4.09 10.27 -8.60
CA VAL A 81 -3.52 9.75 -9.86
C VAL A 81 -3.28 10.91 -10.83
N ARG A 82 -2.13 10.89 -11.51
CA ARG A 82 -1.69 11.96 -12.42
C ARG A 82 -1.28 11.42 -13.78
N THR A 83 -1.21 12.32 -14.75
CA THR A 83 -0.70 12.12 -16.11
C THR A 83 0.29 13.23 -16.44
N ASN A 84 1.40 12.89 -17.09
CA ASN A 84 2.29 13.86 -17.71
C ASN A 84 1.94 13.97 -19.21
N GLY A 85 1.54 15.15 -19.69
CA GLY A 85 1.34 15.41 -21.13
C GLY A 85 0.00 16.06 -21.51
N THR A 86 -0.19 16.32 -22.80
CA THR A 86 -1.37 16.97 -23.38
C THR A 86 -2.61 16.08 -23.29
N VAL A 87 -3.67 16.58 -22.67
CA VAL A 87 -4.95 15.87 -22.50
C VAL A 87 -5.80 15.96 -23.78
N ILE A 88 -5.85 14.88 -24.56
CA ILE A 88 -6.72 14.76 -25.75
C ILE A 88 -8.06 14.15 -25.30
N GLY A 89 -9.19 14.83 -25.55
CA GLY A 89 -10.51 14.33 -25.12
C GLY A 89 -10.74 14.47 -23.62
N ALA A 90 -10.62 15.71 -23.11
CA ALA A 90 -10.57 16.04 -21.68
C ALA A 90 -11.63 15.35 -20.80
N ARG A 91 -12.86 15.17 -21.30
CA ARG A 91 -13.91 14.49 -20.54
C ARG A 91 -13.67 12.98 -20.41
N GLN A 92 -13.34 12.29 -21.50
CA GLN A 92 -13.06 10.85 -21.48
C GLN A 92 -11.84 10.54 -20.60
N THR A 93 -10.79 11.35 -20.72
CA THR A 93 -9.58 11.23 -19.92
C THR A 93 -9.86 11.48 -18.43
N TYR A 94 -10.65 12.50 -18.11
CA TYR A 94 -11.07 12.77 -16.73
C TYR A 94 -11.88 11.62 -16.13
N ASP A 95 -12.87 11.11 -16.86
CA ASP A 95 -13.70 9.99 -16.40
C ASP A 95 -12.86 8.72 -16.16
N PHE A 96 -11.84 8.49 -16.99
CA PHE A 96 -10.88 7.40 -16.78
C PHE A 96 -10.09 7.59 -15.47
N PHE A 97 -9.50 8.77 -15.23
CA PHE A 97 -8.75 9.03 -14.01
C PHE A 97 -9.61 8.94 -12.76
N ARG A 98 -10.84 9.46 -12.80
CA ARG A 98 -11.78 9.32 -11.68
C ARG A 98 -12.03 7.84 -11.35
N LYS A 99 -12.31 7.01 -12.36
CA LYS A 99 -12.53 5.56 -12.15
C LYS A 99 -11.29 4.85 -11.62
N THR A 100 -10.11 5.19 -12.13
CA THR A 100 -8.84 4.63 -11.64
C THR A 100 -8.58 5.04 -10.19
N GLN A 101 -8.81 6.31 -9.85
CA GLN A 101 -8.72 6.82 -8.49
C GLN A 101 -9.70 6.09 -7.55
N GLU A 102 -10.96 5.94 -7.96
CA GLU A 102 -11.97 5.22 -7.19
C GLU A 102 -11.57 3.76 -6.93
N ARG A 103 -11.00 3.06 -7.91
CA ARG A 103 -10.48 1.69 -7.73
C ARG A 103 -9.41 1.64 -6.63
N ILE A 104 -8.41 2.53 -6.69
CA ILE A 104 -7.34 2.60 -5.69
C ILE A 104 -7.90 2.94 -4.31
N THR A 105 -8.72 3.99 -4.22
CA THR A 105 -9.32 4.44 -2.96
C THR A 105 -10.16 3.34 -2.32
N ASN A 106 -11.00 2.65 -3.10
CA ASN A 106 -11.83 1.56 -2.60
C ASN A 106 -10.97 0.37 -2.14
N PHE A 107 -9.93 0.01 -2.90
CA PHE A 107 -9.01 -1.05 -2.48
C PHE A 107 -8.38 -0.71 -1.13
N VAL A 108 -7.81 0.49 -0.97
CA VAL A 108 -7.16 0.90 0.28
C VAL A 108 -8.14 0.87 1.46
N CYS A 109 -9.33 1.45 1.30
CA CYS A 109 -10.33 1.51 2.38
C CYS A 109 -10.87 0.13 2.78
N ASN A 110 -10.83 -0.86 1.88
CA ASN A 110 -11.27 -2.22 2.18
C ASN A 110 -10.19 -3.06 2.90
N HIS A 111 -8.94 -2.62 2.87
CA HIS A 111 -7.80 -3.37 3.42
C HIS A 111 -7.10 -2.67 4.59
N CYS A 112 -7.60 -1.51 5.04
CA CYS A 112 -7.14 -0.86 6.26
C CYS A 112 -8.29 -0.14 6.97
N LYS A 113 -7.99 0.60 8.04
CA LYS A 113 -9.00 1.19 8.94
C LYS A 113 -9.31 2.65 8.61
N ILE A 114 -8.66 3.23 7.59
CA ILE A 114 -8.91 4.62 7.20
C ILE A 114 -10.32 4.77 6.60
N GLN A 115 -11.00 5.85 6.98
CA GLN A 115 -12.27 6.20 6.34
C GLN A 115 -12.03 6.82 4.96
N LYS A 116 -12.85 6.45 3.98
CA LYS A 116 -12.78 6.97 2.60
C LYS A 116 -12.70 8.50 2.53
N ASN A 117 -13.57 9.19 3.25
CA ASN A 117 -13.57 10.66 3.27
C ASN A 117 -12.27 11.23 3.84
N THR A 118 -11.63 10.56 4.81
CA THR A 118 -10.35 10.98 5.37
C THR A 118 -9.22 10.75 4.38
N LEU A 119 -9.20 9.59 3.70
CA LEU A 119 -8.23 9.30 2.65
C LEU A 119 -8.32 10.31 1.49
N GLU A 120 -9.53 10.64 1.05
CA GLU A 120 -9.78 11.63 0.01
C GLU A 120 -9.36 13.05 0.43
N LYS A 121 -9.52 13.42 1.71
CA LYS A 121 -9.01 14.69 2.23
C LYS A 121 -7.48 14.74 2.19
N LEU A 122 -6.81 13.73 2.74
CA LEU A 122 -5.34 13.64 2.72
C LEU A 122 -4.78 13.69 1.29
N MET A 123 -5.50 13.09 0.36
CA MET A 123 -5.12 13.07 -1.04
C MET A 123 -5.20 14.44 -1.71
N ASN A 124 -6.18 15.27 -1.34
CA ASN A 124 -6.41 16.59 -1.92
C ASN A 124 -5.79 17.73 -1.10
N GLU A 125 -5.07 17.41 -0.03
CA GLU A 125 -4.40 18.39 0.81
C GLU A 125 -3.33 19.14 0.01
N THR A 126 -3.23 20.46 0.22
CA THR A 126 -2.31 21.33 -0.54
C THR A 126 -1.25 21.98 0.33
N GLU A 127 -1.39 21.90 1.65
CA GLU A 127 -0.52 22.62 2.59
C GLU A 127 0.84 21.92 2.83
N VAL A 128 0.92 20.60 2.70
CA VAL A 128 2.08 19.81 3.13
C VAL A 128 3.16 19.70 2.05
N LEU A 129 2.77 19.63 0.79
CA LEU A 129 3.67 19.46 -0.33
C LEU A 129 3.82 20.79 -1.09
N THR A 130 4.91 21.52 -0.81
CA THR A 130 5.18 22.89 -1.33
C THR A 130 5.20 23.05 -2.86
N LYS A 131 5.08 21.95 -3.62
CA LYS A 131 4.97 21.92 -5.10
C LYS A 131 3.96 20.90 -5.63
N ASP A 132 3.24 20.19 -4.76
CA ASP A 132 2.41 19.03 -5.13
C ASP A 132 1.13 18.96 -4.30
N ILE A 133 0.07 18.36 -4.87
CA ILE A 133 -1.15 18.01 -4.11
C ILE A 133 -0.92 16.64 -3.44
N GLY A 134 -1.21 16.54 -2.16
CA GLY A 134 -1.12 15.31 -1.37
C GLY A 134 -0.54 15.52 0.02
N THR A 135 -0.50 14.44 0.80
CA THR A 135 0.03 14.43 2.16
C THR A 135 1.18 13.43 2.29
N ILE A 136 2.21 13.80 3.04
CA ILE A 136 3.23 12.88 3.55
C ILE A 136 2.88 12.54 4.99
N LEU A 137 2.77 11.25 5.29
CA LEU A 137 2.59 10.72 6.65
C LEU A 137 3.89 10.05 7.09
N ILE A 138 4.35 10.33 8.30
CA ILE A 138 5.58 9.77 8.87
C ILE A 138 5.24 8.77 9.96
N GLY A 139 5.67 7.52 9.79
CA GLY A 139 5.62 6.45 10.80
C GLY A 139 4.29 6.38 11.56
N GLU A 140 4.27 6.94 12.76
CA GLU A 140 3.11 7.01 13.65
C GLU A 140 1.88 7.69 13.04
N GLU A 141 2.05 8.65 12.12
CA GLU A 141 0.90 9.29 11.47
C GLU A 141 0.12 8.30 10.61
N ALA A 142 0.82 7.44 9.86
CA ALA A 142 0.18 6.40 9.06
C ALA A 142 -0.61 5.41 9.94
N VAL A 143 -0.14 5.14 11.15
CA VAL A 143 -0.83 4.31 12.14
C VAL A 143 -2.03 5.05 12.73
N LYS A 144 -1.89 6.33 13.10
CA LYS A 144 -2.99 7.17 13.63
C LYS A 144 -4.15 7.30 12.66
N TYR A 145 -3.87 7.44 11.36
CA TYR A 145 -4.90 7.47 10.32
C TYR A 145 -5.49 6.08 10.01
N GLY A 146 -4.94 5.02 10.59
CA GLY A 146 -5.42 3.65 10.40
C GLY A 146 -5.03 3.02 9.07
N ILE A 147 -4.03 3.57 8.38
CA ILE A 147 -3.52 3.02 7.12
C ILE A 147 -2.58 1.84 7.39
N ILE A 148 -1.72 1.96 8.39
CA ILE A 148 -0.79 0.91 8.83
C ILE A 148 -1.18 0.44 10.24
N ASP A 149 -0.98 -0.83 10.56
CA ASP A 149 -1.39 -1.37 11.85
C ASP A 149 -0.47 -0.96 12.99
N ARG A 150 0.84 -0.88 12.74
CA ARG A 150 1.81 -0.59 13.80
C ARG A 150 3.14 -0.03 13.31
N VAL A 151 3.78 0.79 14.14
CA VAL A 151 5.20 1.12 13.96
C VAL A 151 6.08 -0.02 14.48
N GLY A 152 7.07 -0.43 13.69
CA GLY A 152 7.98 -1.53 14.06
C GLY A 152 9.04 -1.82 13.02
N GLY A 153 10.06 -2.57 13.43
CA GLY A 153 11.14 -3.02 12.55
C GLY A 153 10.94 -4.45 12.08
N ILE A 154 12.00 -5.00 11.49
CA ILE A 154 11.99 -6.36 10.95
C ILE A 154 11.78 -7.43 12.03
N SER A 155 12.27 -7.18 13.26
CA SER A 155 12.09 -8.12 14.37
C SER A 155 10.60 -8.28 14.70
N GLU A 156 9.88 -7.17 14.87
CA GLU A 156 8.45 -7.16 15.17
C GLU A 156 7.63 -7.75 14.01
N ALA A 157 7.97 -7.41 12.77
CA ALA A 157 7.30 -7.94 11.59
C ALA A 157 7.44 -9.46 11.47
N LEU A 158 8.64 -10.00 11.73
CA LEU A 158 8.88 -11.44 11.74
C LEU A 158 8.17 -12.15 12.90
N THR A 159 8.21 -11.57 14.10
CA THR A 159 7.45 -12.11 15.25
C THR A 159 5.96 -12.16 14.95
N GLN A 160 5.41 -11.11 14.35
CA GLN A 160 4.00 -11.07 13.96
C GLN A 160 3.68 -12.10 12.87
N LEU A 161 4.55 -12.26 11.87
CA LEU A 161 4.36 -13.28 10.83
C LEU A 161 4.37 -14.70 11.42
N LYS A 162 5.34 -15.01 12.30
CA LYS A 162 5.39 -16.31 12.99
C LYS A 162 4.10 -16.55 13.78
N LYS A 163 3.62 -15.53 14.50
CA LYS A 163 2.35 -15.59 15.24
C LYS A 163 1.16 -15.87 14.33
N LEU A 164 1.05 -15.20 13.17
CA LEU A 164 -0.03 -15.44 12.22
C LEU A 164 0.02 -16.85 11.63
N CYS A 165 1.22 -17.42 11.47
CA CYS A 165 1.44 -18.79 11.01
C CYS A 165 1.29 -19.85 12.11
N ASP A 166 0.96 -19.48 13.34
CA ASP A 166 0.95 -20.38 14.51
C ASP A 166 2.28 -21.13 14.74
N ILE A 167 3.39 -20.49 14.40
CA ILE A 167 4.75 -20.99 14.64
C ILE A 167 5.25 -20.34 15.93
N SER A 168 5.77 -21.13 16.88
CA SER A 168 6.35 -20.59 18.11
C SER A 168 7.44 -19.55 17.78
N ALA A 169 7.32 -18.37 18.37
CA ALA A 169 8.16 -17.20 18.09
C ALA A 169 9.64 -17.43 18.39
#